data_AF-X0RSV0-F1
#
_entry.id   AF-X0RSV0-F1
#
_cell.length_a   1.000
_cell.length_b   1.000
_cell.length_c   1.000
_cell.angle_alpha   90.00
_cell.angle_beta   90.00
_cell.angle_gamma   90.00
#
_symmetry.space_group_name_H-M   'P 1'
#
loop_
_entity.id
_entity.type
_entity.pdbx_description
1 polymer ?
#
loop_
_entity_poly.entity_id
_entity_poly.type
_entity_poly.pdbx_seq_one_letter_code
_entity_poly.pdbx_strand_id
1 'polypeptide(L)' 'MNSTTQGRISFQGELGAYSHQACRETYPDMEPLPCPTFEEAIAAVRHGEAKLA' A
#
# COMPACT_ATOMS: atom_id res chain seq x y z
N MET A 1 11.23 -7.41 -20.35
CA MET A 1 9.91 -7.51 -19.68
C MET A 1 10.12 -6.92 -18.30
N ASN A 2 10.06 -5.59 -18.15
CA ASN A 2 10.31 -4.94 -16.86
C ASN A 2 8.96 -4.52 -16.29
N SER A 3 8.34 -5.41 -15.53
CA SER A 3 7.19 -5.06 -14.69
C SER A 3 7.71 -4.18 -13.56
N THR A 4 7.77 -2.87 -13.80
CA THR A 4 8.18 -1.85 -12.82
C THR A 4 7.03 -1.66 -11.82
N THR A 5 6.94 -2.52 -10.81
CA THR A 5 6.14 -2.21 -9.63
C THR A 5 6.67 -0.89 -9.07
N GLN A 6 5.86 0.18 -9.07
CA GLN A 6 6.35 1.51 -8.68
C GLN A 6 6.71 1.60 -7.19
N GLY A 7 6.39 0.57 -6.41
CA GLY A 7 6.67 0.44 -4.99
C GLY A 7 5.48 -0.20 -4.28
N ARG A 8 5.53 -0.27 -2.95
CA ARG A 8 4.41 -0.69 -2.10
C ARG A 8 3.61 0.52 -1.63
N ILE A 9 2.30 0.35 -1.48
CA ILE A 9 1.38 1.34 -0.88
C ILE A 9 0.78 0.72 0.38
N SER A 10 1.10 1.27 1.55
CA SER A 10 0.51 0.81 2.81
C SER A 10 -0.93 1.28 2.94
N PHE A 11 -1.76 0.56 3.67
CA PHE A 11 -3.09 1.03 4.05
C PHE A 11 -3.54 0.31 5.32
N GLN A 12 -4.39 0.95 6.13
CA GLN A 12 -4.98 0.28 7.29
C GLN A 12 -6.11 -0.66 6.84
N GLY A 13 -6.06 -1.91 7.27
CA GLY A 13 -7.08 -2.93 7.03
C GLY A 13 -6.52 -4.17 6.33
N GLU A 14 -7.44 -4.94 5.75
CA GLU A 14 -7.14 -6.24 5.15
C GLU A 14 -7.29 -6.22 3.63
N LEU A 15 -6.68 -7.20 2.95
CA LEU A 15 -6.91 -7.42 1.52
C LEU A 15 -8.40 -7.72 1.27
N GLY A 16 -9.05 -6.81 0.55
CA GLY A 16 -10.47 -6.88 0.22
C GLY A 16 -11.31 -5.80 0.91
N ALA A 17 -10.72 -5.01 1.81
CA ALA A 17 -11.34 -3.80 2.34
C ALA A 17 -11.49 -2.72 1.25
N TYR A 18 -12.33 -1.71 1.51
CA TYR A 18 -12.48 -0.55 0.61
C TYR A 18 -11.15 0.16 0.34
N SER A 19 -10.27 0.24 1.34
CA SER A 19 -8.92 0.80 1.19
C SER A 19 -8.08 0.02 0.17
N HIS A 20 -8.16 -1.33 0.18
CA HIS A 20 -7.48 -2.16 -0.82
C HIS A 20 -7.98 -1.88 -2.24
N GLN A 21 -9.30 -1.72 -2.41
CA GLN A 21 -9.89 -1.34 -3.70
C GLN A 21 -9.40 0.04 -4.15
N ALA A 22 -9.42 1.04 -3.27
CA ALA A 22 -8.95 2.39 -3.57
C ALA A 22 -7.47 2.41 -3.99
N CYS A 23 -6.60 1.64 -3.32
CA CYS A 23 -5.20 1.48 -3.71
C CYS A 23 -5.08 0.90 -5.13
N ARG A 24 -5.85 -0.15 -5.45
CA ARG A 24 -5.80 -0.80 -6.77
C ARG A 24 -6.37 0.04 -7.90
N GLU A 25 -7.39 0.86 -7.62
CA GLU A 25 -7.99 1.75 -8.61
C GLU A 25 -7.12 2.98 -8.89
N THR A 26 -6.53 3.56 -7.84
CA THR A 26 -5.72 4.79 -7.97
C THR A 26 -4.27 4.50 -8.38
N TYR A 27 -3.70 3.41 -7.88
CA TYR A 27 -2.31 3.02 -8.08
C TYR A 27 -2.20 1.56 -8.55
N PRO A 28 -2.68 1.25 -9.77
CA PRO A 28 -2.71 -0.13 -10.28
C PRO A 28 -1.33 -0.77 -10.43
N ASP A 29 -0.27 0.03 -10.52
CA ASP A 29 1.12 -0.43 -10.67
C ASP A 29 1.87 -0.58 -9.32
N MET A 30 1.18 -0.37 -8.18
CA MET A 30 1.75 -0.51 -6.84
C MET A 30 1.23 -1.77 -6.14
N GLU A 31 2.07 -2.36 -5.31
CA GLU A 31 1.69 -3.53 -4.50
C GLU A 31 1.06 -3.08 -3.17
N PRO A 32 -0.19 -3.47 -2.87
CA PRO A 32 -0.85 -3.10 -1.62
C PRO A 32 -0.19 -3.79 -0.41
N LEU A 33 0.09 -3.02 0.64
CA LEU A 33 0.66 -3.48 1.91
C LEU A 33 -0.37 -3.25 3.03
N PRO A 34 -1.18 -4.27 3.41
CA PRO A 34 -2.11 -4.15 4.51
C PRO A 34 -1.38 -3.96 5.85
N CYS A 35 -1.91 -3.08 6.69
CA CYS A 35 -1.40 -2.80 8.03
C CYS A 35 -2.53 -2.89 9.07
N PRO A 36 -2.28 -3.39 10.28
CA PRO A 36 -3.31 -3.58 11.30
C PRO A 36 -3.85 -2.24 11.84
N THR A 37 -3.01 -1.21 11.91
CA THR A 37 -3.39 0.13 12.38
C THR A 37 -2.93 1.25 11.44
N PHE A 38 -3.46 2.45 11.63
CA PHE A 38 -3.05 3.63 10.87
C PHE A 38 -1.60 4.02 11.17
N GLU A 39 -1.18 3.89 12.43
CA GLU A 39 0.17 4.15 12.87
C GLU A 39 1.17 3.25 12.15
N GLU A 40 0.85 1.97 11.96
CA GLU A 40 1.68 1.03 11.21
C GLU A 40 1.74 1.39 9.72
N ALA A 41 0.62 1.79 9.10
CA ALA A 41 0.62 2.23 7.70
C ALA A 41 1.53 3.46 7.48
N ILE A 42 1.50 4.42 8.42
CA ILE A 42 2.36 5.60 8.39
C ILE A 42 3.83 5.21 8.68
N ALA A 43 4.07 4.31 9.63
CA ALA A 43 5.41 3.82 9.94
C ALA A 43 6.05 3.10 8.75
N ALA A 44 5.29 2.31 8.00
CA ALA A 44 5.76 1.63 6.79
C ALA A 44 6.32 2.61 5.75
N VAL A 45 5.73 3.80 5.60
CA VAL A 45 6.28 4.86 4.74
C VAL A 45 7.55 5.46 5.33
N ARG A 46 7.56 5.73 6.63
CA ARG A 46 8.71 6.33 7.33
C ARG A 46 9.94 5.41 7.32
N HIS A 47 9.74 4.10 7.39
CA HIS A 47 10.80 3.09 7.34
C HIS A 47 11.22 2.72 5.91
N GLY A 48 10.52 3.23 4.88
CA GLY A 48 10.80 2.92 3.48
C GLY A 48 10.27 1.56 3.02
N GLU A 49 9.41 0.92 3.80
CA GLU A 49 8.73 -0.33 3.43
C GLU A 49 7.68 -0.08 2.35
N ALA A 50 6.98 1.06 2.44
CA ALA A 50 6.05 1.58 1.44
C ALA A 50 6.49 2.97 0.95
N LYS A 51 6.07 3.34 -0.28
CA LYS A 51 6.29 4.69 -0.82
C LYS A 51 5.13 5.64 -0.51
N LEU A 52 3.93 5.09 -0.37
CA LEU A 52 2.68 5.81 -0.12
C LEU A 52 1.88 5.08 0.96
N ALA A 53 0.94 5.79 1.61
CA ALA A 53 -0.03 5.27 2.57
C ALA A 53 -1.44 5.79 2.22
#